data_AF-A0A7L3WI89-F1
#
_entry.id   AF-A0A7L3WI89-F1
#
_cell.length_a   1.000
_cell.length_b   1.000
_cell.length_c   1.000
_cell.angle_alpha   90.00
_cell.angle_beta   90.00
_cell.angle_gamma   90.00
#
_symmetry.space_group_name_H-M   'P 1'
#
loop_
_entity.id
_entity.type
_entity.pdbx_description
1 polymer ?
#
loop_
_entity_poly.entity_id
_entity_poly.type
_entity_poly.pdbx_seq_one_letter_code
_entity_poly.pdbx_strand_id
1 'polypeptide(L)'
;KRTMALIEKSGYHDSVYMNAAKVFQGIRTEKRKDRTLVRYGGDSVSPLLPSKDGYSQRVSYELAFSALKYQDLLEEILLDSCVYPCYSIPDDLTSLLVVMLYDLQDRKFRAREIFDEEEPIAEVQTVERYLYSSRTKLAAALARCRIKHDALSIEYILPETIRKQEQRASALPLCVWINTFKI
;
A
#
# COMPACT_ATOMS: atom_id res chain seq x y z
N LYS A 1 -11.28 4.78 -27.84
CA LYS A 1 -9.85 4.73 -27.46
C LYS A 1 -9.57 5.90 -26.52
N ARG A 2 -9.62 5.68 -25.20
CA ARG A 2 -9.32 6.72 -24.21
C ARG A 2 -7.85 6.52 -23.84
N THR A 3 -6.98 7.37 -24.37
CA THR A 3 -5.56 7.38 -24.03
C THR A 3 -5.47 7.92 -22.61
N MET A 4 -5.52 7.04 -21.60
CA MET A 4 -5.03 7.37 -20.28
C MET A 4 -3.52 7.47 -20.44
N ALA A 5 -3.01 8.70 -20.62
CA ALA A 5 -1.61 8.95 -20.39
C ALA A 5 -1.31 8.40 -19.00
N LEU A 6 -0.42 7.40 -18.92
CA LEU A 6 0.16 6.92 -17.67
C LEU A 6 0.92 8.13 -17.10
N ILE A 7 0.23 8.97 -16.33
CA ILE A 7 0.88 9.94 -15.46
C ILE A 7 1.73 9.07 -14.53
N GLU A 8 3.05 9.15 -14.67
CA GLU A 8 3.95 8.47 -13.75
C GLU A 8 3.60 8.94 -12.34
N LYS A 9 3.23 8.01 -11.46
CA LYS A 9 2.94 8.36 -10.06
C LYS A 9 4.23 8.90 -9.43
N SER A 10 4.19 10.12 -8.95
CA SER A 10 5.30 10.81 -8.28
C SER A 10 5.45 10.42 -6.80
N GLY A 11 4.49 9.68 -6.24
CA GLY A 11 4.42 9.30 -4.83
C GLY A 11 3.38 10.12 -4.08
N TYR A 12 3.30 9.93 -2.76
CA TYR A 12 2.33 10.63 -1.92
C TYR A 12 3.02 11.47 -0.84
N HIS A 13 2.25 12.40 -0.30
CA HIS A 13 2.59 13.16 0.89
C HIS A 13 2.77 12.24 2.11
N ASP A 14 3.69 12.59 3.01
CA ASP A 14 3.97 11.87 4.26
C ASP A 14 2.70 11.60 5.07
N SER A 15 1.83 12.61 5.18
CA SER A 15 0.54 12.49 5.89
C SER A 15 -0.38 11.42 5.29
N VAL A 16 -0.35 11.22 3.97
CA VAL A 16 -1.14 10.20 3.26
C VAL A 16 -0.61 8.81 3.58
N TYR A 17 0.71 8.61 3.59
CA TYR A 17 1.30 7.33 3.98
C TYR A 17 0.97 6.97 5.43
N MET A 18 1.06 7.93 6.35
CA MET A 18 0.73 7.70 7.76
C MET A 18 -0.75 7.33 7.95
N ASN A 19 -1.66 8.02 7.28
CA ASN A 19 -3.08 7.71 7.35
C ASN A 19 -3.40 6.36 6.70
N ALA A 20 -2.80 6.06 5.56
CA ALA A 20 -2.96 4.77 4.90
C ALA A 20 -2.42 3.61 5.76
N ALA A 21 -1.28 3.80 6.42
CA ALA A 21 -0.70 2.82 7.35
C ALA A 21 -1.61 2.55 8.55
N LYS A 22 -2.23 3.59 9.12
CA LYS A 22 -3.20 3.46 10.23
C LYS A 22 -4.45 2.71 9.79
N VAL A 23 -5.00 3.02 8.61
CA VAL A 23 -6.15 2.31 8.05
C VAL A 23 -5.78 0.84 7.80
N PHE A 24 -4.65 0.58 7.16
CA PHE A 24 -4.15 -0.78 6.88
C PHE A 24 -3.97 -1.59 8.17
N GLN A 25 -3.33 -1.03 9.19
CA GLN A 25 -3.14 -1.67 10.50
C GLN A 25 -4.49 -2.15 11.09
N GLY A 26 -5.53 -1.32 11.02
CA GLY A 26 -6.83 -1.64 11.62
C GLY A 26 -7.66 -2.68 10.87
N ILE A 27 -7.33 -2.99 9.61
CA ILE A 27 -8.14 -3.89 8.75
C ILE A 27 -7.35 -5.06 8.18
N ARG A 28 -6.04 -5.15 8.44
CA ARG A 28 -5.20 -6.22 7.92
C ARG A 28 -5.73 -7.60 8.31
N THR A 29 -5.38 -8.60 7.52
CA THR A 29 -5.67 -9.98 7.89
C THR A 29 -4.62 -10.46 8.88
N GLU A 30 -5.02 -10.74 10.12
CA GLU A 30 -4.15 -11.37 11.09
C GLU A 30 -3.92 -12.85 10.75
N LYS A 31 -2.65 -13.23 10.66
CA LYS A 31 -2.25 -14.63 10.48
C LYS A 31 -2.14 -15.31 11.84
N ARG A 32 -2.43 -16.63 11.88
CA ARG A 32 -2.22 -17.43 13.09
C ARG A 32 -0.74 -17.38 13.47
N LYS A 33 -0.44 -17.34 14.78
CA LYS A 33 0.91 -17.12 15.32
C LYS A 33 1.97 -18.09 14.81
N ASP A 34 1.58 -19.31 14.40
CA ASP A 34 2.43 -20.33 13.80
C ASP A 34 2.84 -20.03 12.35
N ARG A 35 2.17 -19.09 11.67
CA ARG A 35 2.38 -18.72 10.26
C ARG A 35 2.76 -17.26 10.06
N THR A 36 2.83 -16.47 11.13
CA THR A 36 3.15 -15.05 11.07
C THR A 36 4.66 -14.85 10.93
N LEU A 37 5.11 -14.70 9.68
CA LEU A 37 6.53 -14.42 9.37
C LEU A 37 6.84 -12.92 9.39
N VAL A 38 5.86 -12.08 9.06
CA VAL A 38 5.95 -10.62 9.16
C VAL A 38 5.25 -10.16 10.43
N ARG A 39 6.01 -9.56 11.34
CA ARG A 39 5.53 -9.03 12.62
C ARG A 39 5.11 -7.58 12.44
N TYR A 40 3.92 -7.29 12.93
CA TYR A 40 3.41 -5.95 13.01
C TYR A 40 3.20 -5.56 14.47
N GLY A 41 3.29 -4.27 14.72
CA GLY A 41 3.07 -3.67 16.02
C GLY A 41 1.66 -3.89 16.55
N GLY A 42 1.50 -3.61 17.85
CA GLY A 42 0.24 -3.77 18.55
C GLY A 42 -0.85 -2.85 18.00
N ASP A 43 -2.11 -3.21 18.24
CA ASP A 43 -3.30 -2.46 17.78
C ASP A 43 -3.55 -1.18 18.56
N SER A 44 -2.50 -0.47 18.96
CA SER A 44 -2.65 0.89 19.47
C SER A 44 -3.26 1.73 18.35
N VAL A 45 -4.57 1.99 18.46
CA VAL A 45 -5.30 2.83 17.51
C VAL A 45 -4.84 4.27 17.73
N SER A 46 -3.73 4.63 17.09
CA SER A 46 -3.32 6.03 17.00
C SER A 46 -4.35 6.75 16.13
N PRO A 47 -4.92 7.89 16.59
CA PRO A 47 -5.93 8.62 15.83
C PRO A 47 -5.39 9.01 14.46
N LEU A 48 -6.23 8.94 13.42
CA LEU A 48 -5.88 9.40 12.07
C LEU A 48 -5.35 10.84 12.15
N LEU A 49 -4.28 11.15 11.40
CA LEU A 49 -3.83 12.52 11.29
C LEU A 49 -4.93 13.32 10.59
N PRO A 50 -5.28 14.52 11.08
CA PRO A 50 -6.31 15.35 10.46
C PRO A 50 -5.96 15.57 9.00
N SER A 51 -6.81 15.07 8.09
CA SER A 51 -6.64 15.30 6.66
C SER A 51 -6.87 16.78 6.37
N LYS A 52 -5.91 17.43 5.71
CA LYS A 52 -6.05 18.84 5.28
C LYS A 52 -7.25 19.03 4.35
N ASP A 53 -7.59 18.01 3.56
CA ASP A 53 -8.65 18.04 2.56
C ASP A 53 -9.25 16.65 2.25
N GLY A 54 -10.43 16.63 1.62
CA GLY A 54 -11.15 15.39 1.28
C GLY A 54 -10.44 14.53 0.22
N TYR A 55 -9.56 15.11 -0.59
CA TYR A 55 -8.74 14.36 -1.55
C TYR A 55 -7.66 13.55 -0.84
N SER A 56 -6.89 14.14 0.08
CA SER A 56 -5.88 13.40 0.87
C SER A 56 -6.49 12.24 1.63
N GLN A 57 -7.69 12.43 2.17
CA GLN A 57 -8.42 11.35 2.84
C GLN A 57 -8.76 10.21 1.87
N ARG A 58 -9.35 10.52 0.71
CA ARG A 58 -9.71 9.53 -0.30
C ARG A 58 -8.50 8.73 -0.78
N VAL A 59 -7.40 9.41 -1.07
CA VAL A 59 -6.15 8.79 -1.53
C VAL A 59 -5.52 7.92 -0.44
N SER A 60 -5.61 8.33 0.83
CA SER A 60 -5.14 7.51 1.96
C SER A 60 -5.90 6.18 2.03
N TYR A 61 -7.23 6.22 1.86
CA TYR A 61 -8.04 5.00 1.81
C TYR A 61 -7.69 4.14 0.60
N GLU A 62 -7.62 4.73 -0.59
CA GLU A 62 -7.28 4.01 -1.82
C GLU A 62 -5.93 3.29 -1.68
N LEU A 63 -4.92 3.98 -1.14
CA LEU A 63 -3.60 3.42 -0.90
C LEU A 63 -3.64 2.27 0.12
N ALA A 64 -4.35 2.45 1.25
CA ALA A 64 -4.47 1.40 2.27
C ALA A 64 -5.16 0.14 1.75
N PHE A 65 -6.30 0.30 1.07
CA PHE A 65 -7.05 -0.83 0.51
C PHE A 65 -6.30 -1.51 -0.64
N SER A 66 -5.58 -0.73 -1.45
CA SER A 66 -4.73 -1.30 -2.49
C SER A 66 -3.59 -2.13 -1.89
N ALA A 67 -2.92 -1.63 -0.84
CA ALA A 67 -1.91 -2.41 -0.13
C ALA A 67 -2.50 -3.68 0.53
N LEU A 68 -3.69 -3.57 1.15
CA LEU A 68 -4.39 -4.70 1.76
C LEU A 68 -4.67 -5.83 0.77
N LYS A 69 -5.10 -5.46 -0.43
CA LYS A 69 -5.37 -6.40 -1.52
C LYS A 69 -4.17 -7.29 -1.85
N TYR A 70 -2.96 -6.73 -1.71
CA TYR A 70 -1.71 -7.41 -2.00
C TYR A 70 -0.92 -7.75 -0.73
N GLN A 71 -1.55 -7.78 0.46
CA GLN A 71 -0.85 -8.01 1.73
C GLN A 71 0.07 -9.25 1.67
N ASP A 72 -0.44 -10.40 1.22
CA ASP A 72 0.34 -11.64 1.14
C ASP A 72 1.55 -11.52 0.19
N LEU A 73 1.37 -10.87 -0.96
CA LEU A 73 2.43 -10.64 -1.92
C LEU A 73 3.51 -9.70 -1.35
N LEU A 74 3.09 -8.62 -0.69
CA LEU A 74 4.01 -7.63 -0.12
C LEU A 74 4.83 -8.25 1.02
N GLU A 75 4.20 -9.06 1.86
CA GLU A 75 4.89 -9.84 2.90
C GLU A 75 5.86 -10.86 2.28
N GLU A 76 5.48 -11.56 1.20
CA GLU A 76 6.37 -12.48 0.50
C GLU A 76 7.60 -11.75 -0.08
N ILE A 77 7.42 -10.58 -0.69
CA ILE A 77 8.52 -9.76 -1.22
C ILE A 77 9.50 -9.35 -0.10
N LEU A 78 8.98 -8.96 1.08
CA LEU A 78 9.81 -8.58 2.22
C LEU A 78 10.68 -9.75 2.71
N LEU A 79 10.11 -10.95 2.76
CA LEU A 79 10.80 -12.17 3.20
C LEU A 79 11.79 -12.68 2.15
N ASP A 80 11.36 -12.78 0.89
CA ASP A 80 12.17 -13.32 -0.22
C ASP A 80 13.33 -12.39 -0.61
N SER A 81 13.20 -11.08 -0.38
CA SER A 81 14.31 -10.13 -0.57
C SER A 81 15.38 -10.20 0.53
N CYS A 82 15.12 -10.96 1.60
CA CYS A 82 15.95 -11.05 2.81
C CYS A 82 16.24 -9.67 3.45
N VAL A 83 15.36 -8.69 3.25
CA VAL A 83 15.46 -7.38 3.92
C VAL A 83 14.74 -7.41 5.27
N TYR A 84 13.71 -8.25 5.39
CA TYR A 84 12.96 -8.48 6.61
C TYR A 84 13.38 -9.80 7.29
N PRO A 85 13.46 -9.89 8.64
CA PRO A 85 13.11 -8.86 9.64
C PRO A 85 14.08 -7.69 9.66
N CYS A 86 13.52 -6.49 9.79
CA CYS A 86 14.27 -5.25 9.80
C CYS A 86 14.48 -4.76 11.24
N TYR A 87 15.69 -4.93 11.79
CA TYR A 87 15.98 -4.45 13.16
C TYR A 87 16.02 -2.92 13.29
N SER A 88 16.16 -2.18 12.19
CA SER A 88 16.15 -0.71 12.19
C SER A 88 14.75 -0.09 12.10
N ILE A 89 13.71 -0.89 11.87
CA ILE A 89 12.32 -0.42 11.79
C ILE A 89 11.53 -1.15 12.88
N PRO A 90 10.97 -0.45 13.86
CA PRO A 90 10.15 -1.09 14.90
C PRO A 90 8.90 -1.73 14.28
N ASP A 91 8.37 -2.78 14.91
CA ASP A 91 7.22 -3.52 14.39
C ASP A 91 5.98 -2.61 14.18
N ASP A 92 5.84 -1.54 14.98
CA ASP A 92 4.78 -0.54 14.86
C ASP A 92 4.77 0.19 13.51
N LEU A 93 5.91 0.25 12.82
CA LEU A 93 6.04 0.84 11.49
C LEU A 93 5.94 -0.19 10.36
N THR A 94 5.72 -1.48 10.65
CA THR A 94 5.58 -2.50 9.59
C THR A 94 4.38 -2.20 8.69
N SER A 95 3.27 -1.68 9.23
CA SER A 95 2.12 -1.29 8.40
C SER A 95 2.47 -0.14 7.44
N LEU A 96 3.29 0.81 7.89
CA LEU A 96 3.82 1.86 7.04
C LEU A 96 4.77 1.31 5.98
N LEU A 97 5.66 0.38 6.35
CA LEU A 97 6.57 -0.32 5.46
C LEU A 97 5.83 -1.04 4.32
N VAL A 98 4.76 -1.78 4.63
CA VAL A 98 3.98 -2.52 3.63
C VAL A 98 3.25 -1.57 2.68
N VAL A 99 2.62 -0.53 3.22
CA VAL A 99 1.91 0.48 2.40
C VAL A 99 2.87 1.22 1.48
N MET A 100 4.02 1.65 1.98
CA MET A 100 5.04 2.32 1.17
C MET A 100 5.70 1.39 0.15
N LEU A 101 5.84 0.10 0.46
CA LEU A 101 6.32 -0.90 -0.50
C LEU A 101 5.36 -1.07 -1.68
N TYR A 102 4.04 -1.09 -1.41
CA TYR A 102 3.02 -1.13 -2.46
C TYR A 102 3.14 0.07 -3.42
N ASP A 103 3.29 1.27 -2.88
CA ASP A 103 3.51 2.46 -3.69
C ASP A 103 4.85 2.41 -4.46
N LEU A 104 5.93 2.02 -3.79
CA LEU A 104 7.26 1.94 -4.39
C LEU A 104 7.30 1.00 -5.60
N GLN A 105 6.65 -0.17 -5.51
CA GLN A 105 6.59 -1.09 -6.65
C GLN A 105 5.73 -0.53 -7.80
N ASP A 106 4.67 0.21 -7.49
CA ASP A 106 3.77 0.80 -8.49
C ASP A 106 4.53 1.84 -9.33
N ARG A 107 5.37 2.63 -8.64
CA ARG A 107 6.33 3.59 -9.21
C ARG A 107 7.60 2.96 -9.79
N LYS A 108 7.61 1.64 -10.02
CA LYS A 108 8.74 0.89 -10.61
C LYS A 108 10.06 1.09 -9.84
N PHE A 109 9.98 1.15 -8.51
CA PHE A 109 11.11 1.32 -7.61
C PHE A 109 11.91 2.63 -7.80
N ARG A 110 11.28 3.66 -8.36
CA ARG A 110 11.88 5.02 -8.43
C ARG A 110 11.73 5.73 -7.09
N ALA A 111 12.55 6.76 -6.84
CA ALA A 111 12.33 7.65 -5.69
C ALA A 111 11.02 8.44 -5.88
N ARG A 112 10.37 8.86 -4.79
CA ARG A 112 9.25 9.79 -4.89
C ARG A 112 9.76 11.21 -5.11
N GLU A 113 8.93 12.05 -5.68
CA GLU A 113 9.17 13.49 -5.71
C GLU A 113 8.78 14.07 -4.34
N ILE A 114 9.69 14.79 -3.71
CA ILE A 114 9.44 15.46 -2.43
C ILE A 114 8.92 16.86 -2.74
N PHE A 115 7.80 17.24 -2.13
CA PHE A 115 7.22 18.56 -2.27
C PHE A 115 7.77 19.48 -1.17
N ASP A 116 8.33 20.64 -1.54
CA ASP A 116 8.99 21.57 -0.60
C ASP A 116 8.06 22.14 0.48
N GLU A 117 6.74 22.02 0.31
CA GLU A 117 5.72 22.59 1.20
C GLU A 117 5.26 21.64 2.33
N GLU A 118 5.77 20.40 2.36
CA GLU A 118 5.35 19.40 3.34
C GLU A 118 6.24 19.37 4.58
N GLU A 119 5.60 19.39 5.76
CA GLU A 119 6.29 19.13 7.02
C GLU A 119 6.70 17.65 7.07
N PRO A 120 8.01 17.35 7.14
CA PRO A 120 8.49 15.98 7.05
C PRO A 120 8.13 15.16 8.29
N ILE A 121 7.65 13.94 8.08
CA ILE A 121 7.36 12.97 9.15
C ILE A 121 8.53 11.98 9.24
N ALA A 122 9.18 11.95 10.41
CA ALA A 122 10.41 11.19 10.62
C ALA A 122 10.26 9.69 10.34
N GLU A 123 9.11 9.12 10.70
CA GLU A 123 8.77 7.72 10.47
C GLU A 123 8.71 7.38 8.97
N VAL A 124 8.05 8.23 8.18
CA VAL A 124 7.94 8.07 6.72
C VAL A 124 9.30 8.15 6.07
N GLN A 125 10.11 9.15 6.42
CA GLN A 125 11.46 9.29 5.89
C GLN A 125 12.37 8.11 6.25
N THR A 126 12.22 7.55 7.45
CA THR A 126 13.01 6.41 7.91
C THR A 126 12.67 5.16 7.09
N VAL A 127 11.38 4.87 6.94
CA VAL A 127 10.89 3.73 6.14
C VAL A 127 11.25 3.92 4.66
N GLU A 128 11.10 5.13 4.13
CA GLU A 128 11.47 5.45 2.75
C GLU A 128 12.95 5.18 2.47
N ARG A 129 13.85 5.73 3.30
CA ARG A 129 15.30 5.53 3.14
C ARG A 129 15.66 4.05 3.17
N TYR A 130 15.05 3.31 4.08
CA TYR A 130 15.24 1.86 4.19
C TYR A 130 14.79 1.11 2.93
N LEU A 131 13.55 1.33 2.46
CA LEU A 131 13.04 0.70 1.25
C LEU A 131 13.88 1.07 0.02
N TYR A 132 14.26 2.34 -0.11
CA TYR A 132 15.05 2.80 -1.25
C TYR A 132 16.47 2.25 -1.25
N SER A 133 17.09 2.08 -0.07
CA SER A 133 18.42 1.47 0.07
C SER A 133 18.44 0.00 -0.39
N SER A 134 17.30 -0.68 -0.31
CA SER A 134 17.14 -2.10 -0.64
C SER A 134 16.32 -2.34 -1.92
N ARG A 135 16.03 -1.28 -2.69
CA ARG A 135 15.12 -1.31 -3.85
C ARG A 135 15.46 -2.40 -4.88
N THR A 136 16.73 -2.66 -5.13
CA THR A 136 17.16 -3.69 -6.09
C THR A 136 16.82 -5.09 -5.58
N LYS A 137 16.98 -5.34 -4.29
CA LYS A 137 16.60 -6.63 -3.66
C LYS A 137 15.10 -6.84 -3.70
N LEU A 138 14.33 -5.79 -3.39
CA LEU A 138 12.88 -5.79 -3.44
C LEU A 138 12.35 -5.99 -4.87
N ALA A 139 12.93 -5.32 -5.86
CA ALA A 139 12.58 -5.48 -7.26
C ALA A 139 12.87 -6.89 -7.77
N ALA A 140 14.03 -7.45 -7.38
CA ALA A 140 14.39 -8.82 -7.71
C ALA A 140 13.43 -9.84 -7.06
N ALA A 141 13.06 -9.63 -5.80
CA ALA A 141 12.08 -10.46 -5.12
C ALA A 141 10.70 -10.41 -5.79
N LEU A 142 10.20 -9.22 -6.13
CA LEU A 142 8.96 -9.08 -6.90
C LEU A 142 9.04 -9.81 -8.25
N ALA A 143 10.18 -9.74 -8.96
CA ALA A 143 10.36 -10.46 -10.21
C ALA A 143 10.31 -11.98 -10.00
N ARG A 144 10.95 -12.51 -8.94
CA ARG A 144 10.88 -13.94 -8.59
C ARG A 144 9.47 -14.37 -8.21
N CYS A 145 8.76 -13.60 -7.40
CA CYS A 145 7.35 -13.86 -7.07
C CYS A 145 6.50 -13.92 -8.35
N ARG A 146 6.69 -12.97 -9.29
CA ARG A 146 5.98 -12.98 -10.57
C ARG A 146 6.27 -14.21 -11.41
N ILE A 147 7.53 -14.63 -11.50
CA ILE A 147 7.91 -15.86 -12.24
C ILE A 147 7.30 -17.09 -11.56
N LYS A 148 7.37 -17.18 -10.23
CA LYS A 148 6.80 -18.29 -9.43
C LYS A 148 5.30 -18.45 -9.65
N HIS A 149 4.58 -17.35 -9.82
CA HIS A 149 3.13 -17.31 -10.04
C HIS A 149 2.73 -17.23 -11.53
N ASP A 150 3.68 -17.28 -12.46
CA ASP A 150 3.44 -17.08 -13.91
C ASP A 150 2.63 -15.80 -14.22
N ALA A 151 2.96 -14.70 -13.52
CA ALA A 151 2.18 -13.47 -13.48
C ALA A 151 2.84 -12.30 -14.23
N LEU A 152 2.17 -11.80 -15.28
CA LEU A 152 2.62 -10.65 -16.07
C LEU A 152 2.59 -9.32 -15.31
N SER A 153 1.76 -9.20 -14.27
CA SER A 153 1.74 -8.06 -13.35
C SER A 153 1.28 -8.54 -11.97
N ILE A 154 1.38 -7.69 -10.94
CA ILE A 154 0.88 -8.04 -9.61
C ILE A 154 -0.63 -8.33 -9.62
N GLU A 155 -1.38 -7.75 -10.56
CA GLU A 155 -2.82 -7.98 -10.67
C GLU A 155 -3.13 -9.46 -10.90
N TYR A 156 -2.32 -10.15 -11.72
CA TYR A 156 -2.50 -11.57 -12.05
C TYR A 156 -2.17 -12.52 -10.89
N ILE A 157 -1.53 -12.02 -9.82
CA ILE A 157 -1.29 -12.80 -8.60
C ILE A 157 -2.59 -12.97 -7.80
N LEU A 158 -3.57 -12.11 -8.03
CA LEU A 158 -4.86 -12.18 -7.35
C LEU A 158 -5.77 -13.24 -7.98
N PRO A 159 -6.63 -13.88 -7.15
CA PRO A 159 -7.69 -14.76 -7.63
C PRO A 159 -8.53 -14.12 -8.74
N GLU A 160 -8.91 -14.93 -9.74
CA GLU A 160 -9.72 -14.44 -10.88
C GLU A 160 -11.04 -13.80 -10.45
N THR A 161 -11.63 -14.30 -9.36
CA THR A 161 -12.89 -13.80 -8.81
C THR A 161 -12.76 -12.33 -8.40
N ILE A 162 -11.67 -11.97 -7.70
CA ILE A 162 -11.37 -10.60 -7.28
C ILE A 162 -11.14 -9.72 -8.50
N ARG A 163 -10.34 -10.18 -9.47
CA ARG A 163 -10.08 -9.42 -10.71
C ARG A 163 -11.35 -9.13 -11.50
N LYS A 164 -12.20 -10.15 -11.71
CA LYS A 164 -13.48 -10.00 -12.42
C LYS A 164 -14.42 -9.07 -11.66
N GLN A 165 -14.41 -9.13 -10.33
CA GLN A 165 -15.20 -8.23 -9.50
C GLN A 165 -14.77 -6.77 -9.66
N GLU A 166 -13.47 -6.48 -9.71
CA GLU A 166 -12.96 -5.11 -9.95
C GLU A 166 -13.28 -4.59 -11.35
N GLN A 167 -13.12 -5.44 -12.38
CA GLN A 167 -13.51 -5.08 -13.74
C GLN A 167 -15.00 -4.74 -13.82
N ARG A 168 -15.85 -5.47 -13.09
CA ARG A 168 -17.27 -5.15 -12.99
C ARG A 168 -17.49 -3.86 -12.18
N ALA A 169 -16.85 -3.72 -11.03
CA ALA A 169 -17.01 -2.56 -10.16
C ALA A 169 -16.59 -1.25 -10.83
N SER A 170 -15.50 -1.26 -11.59
CA SER A 170 -15.04 -0.10 -12.38
C SER A 170 -16.01 0.30 -13.50
N ALA A 171 -16.90 -0.59 -13.92
CA ALA A 171 -17.94 -0.33 -14.92
C ALA A 171 -19.32 -0.02 -14.32
N LEU A 172 -19.50 -0.15 -13.00
CA LEU A 172 -20.78 0.11 -12.34
C LEU A 172 -21.04 1.63 -12.24
N PRO A 173 -22.26 2.09 -12.56
CA PRO A 173 -22.65 3.47 -12.30
C PRO A 173 -22.73 3.75 -10.80
N LEU A 174 -22.51 5.01 -10.41
CA LEU A 174 -22.71 5.44 -9.02
C LEU A 174 -24.21 5.47 -8.72
N CYS A 175 -24.69 4.50 -7.94
CA CYS A 175 -26.07 4.42 -7.51
C CYS A 175 -26.25 5.20 -6.19
N VAL A 176 -27.24 6.08 -6.12
CA VAL A 176 -27.64 6.75 -4.86
C VAL A 176 -29.09 6.47 -4.57
N TRP A 177 -29.43 6.28 -3.29
CA TRP A 177 -30.81 6.18 -2.84
C TRP A 177 -31.28 7.52 -2.31
N ILE A 178 -32.35 8.07 -2.90
CA ILE A 178 -32.92 9.34 -2.44
C ILE A 178 -33.96 9.03 -1.35
N ASN A 179 -33.79 9.65 -0.17
CA ASN A 179 -34.77 9.53 0.90
C ASN A 179 -35.99 10.39 0.59
N THR A 180 -37.08 9.77 0.17
CA THR A 180 -38.33 10.43 -0.21
C THR A 180 -39.09 11.08 0.95
N PHE A 181 -38.76 10.77 2.21
CA PHE A 181 -39.39 11.38 3.40
C PHE A 181 -38.74 12.69 3.83
N LYS A 182 -37.62 13.08 3.20
CA LYS A 182 -36.86 14.30 3.52
C LYS A 182 -36.76 15.25 2.31
N ILE A 183 -37.58 15.04 1.28
CA ILE A 183 -37.71 15.93 0.13
C ILE A 183 -38.73 17.01 0.44
#